data_AF-A0A6I4HS50-F1
#
_entry.id   AF-A0A6I4HS50-F1
#
_cell.length_a   1.000
_cell.length_b   1.000
_cell.length_c   1.000
_cell.angle_alpha   90.00
_cell.angle_beta   90.00
_cell.angle_gamma   90.00
#
_symmetry.space_group_name_H-M   'P 1'
#
loop_
_entity.id
_entity.type
_entity.pdbx_description
1 polymer ?
#
loop_
_entity_poly.entity_id
_entity_poly.type
_entity_poly.pdbx_seq_one_letter_code
_entity_poly.pdbx_strand_id
1 'polypeptide(L)' 'TTEIYHLNLMSIGDFGLANQFRLRSNDIVYIDATGLTRWQRVVNQIIPFSNALYNIDRLGQ' A
#
# COMPACT_ATOMS: atom_id res chain seq x y z
N THR A 1 14.25 17.58 -20.39
CA THR A 1 14.53 16.72 -19.22
C THR A 1 13.20 16.33 -18.61
N THR A 2 13.10 15.15 -18.00
CA THR A 2 11.89 14.76 -17.27
C THR A 2 12.05 15.21 -15.83
N GLU A 3 11.12 16.03 -15.35
CA GLU A 3 11.12 16.52 -13.97
C GLU A 3 10.21 15.63 -13.12
N ILE A 4 10.66 15.28 -11.91
CA ILE A 4 9.90 14.48 -10.95
C ILE A 4 9.72 15.30 -9.69
N TYR A 5 8.46 15.52 -9.30
CA TYR A 5 8.09 16.23 -8.09
C TYR A 5 7.42 15.28 -7.11
N HIS A 6 7.83 15.31 -5.85
CA HIS A 6 7.24 14.50 -4.78
C HIS A 6 6.71 15.42 -3.68
N LEU A 7 5.44 15.25 -3.33
CA LEU A 7 4.78 16.03 -2.28
C LEU A 7 4.20 15.07 -1.24
N ASN A 8 4.67 15.19 0.00
CA ASN A 8 4.11 14.45 1.13
C ASN A 8 2.87 15.21 1.65
N LEU A 9 1.71 14.57 1.59
CA LEU A 9 0.43 15.13 2.03
C LEU A 9 -0.10 14.45 3.31
N MET A 10 0.79 13.90 4.13
CA MET A 10 0.42 13.28 5.40
C MET A 10 -0.11 14.29 6.44
N SER A 11 0.32 15.56 6.35
CA SER A 11 -0.23 16.66 7.16
C SER A 11 -1.20 17.50 6.33
N ILE A 12 -2.30 17.95 6.97
CA ILE A 12 -3.28 18.85 6.34
C ILE A 12 -2.64 20.17 5.90
N GLY A 13 -1.60 20.64 6.60
CA GLY A 13 -0.89 21.88 6.26
C GLY A 13 -0.22 21.83 4.87
N ASP A 14 0.20 20.64 4.43
CA ASP A 14 0.95 20.47 3.19
C ASP A 14 0.04 20.56 1.93
N PHE A 15 -1.28 20.47 2.10
CA PHE A 15 -2.24 20.70 1.01
C PHE A 15 -2.18 22.13 0.47
N GLY A 16 -1.75 23.10 1.29
CA GLY A 16 -1.54 24.47 0.86
C GLY A 16 -0.43 24.60 -0.19
N LEU A 17 0.59 23.73 -0.13
CA LEU A 17 1.65 23.65 -1.14
C LEU A 17 1.16 22.99 -2.43
N ALA A 18 0.31 21.96 -2.31
CA ALA A 18 -0.29 21.28 -3.46
C ALA A 18 -1.11 22.25 -4.34
N ASN A 19 -1.85 23.17 -3.71
CA ASN A 19 -2.69 24.14 -4.41
C ASN A 19 -1.87 25.15 -5.26
N GLN A 20 -0.60 25.36 -4.91
CA GLN A 20 0.29 26.25 -5.66
C GLN A 20 0.96 25.54 -6.84
N PHE A 21 0.92 24.20 -6.86
CA PHE A 21 1.50 23.40 -7.93
C PHE A 21 0.55 23.32 -9.13
N ARG A 22 0.91 24.01 -10.22
CA ARG A 22 0.12 24.01 -11.45
C ARG A 22 0.50 22.85 -12.36
N LEU A 23 -0.44 21.92 -12.54
CA LEU A 23 -0.32 20.86 -13.54
C LEU A 23 -0.38 21.43 -14.96
N ARG A 24 0.38 20.79 -15.85
CA ARG A 24 0.42 21.05 -17.28
C ARG A 24 -0.25 19.91 -18.04
N SER A 25 -0.56 20.15 -19.31
CA SER A 25 -1.10 19.12 -20.18
C SER A 25 -0.11 17.96 -20.30
N ASN A 26 -0.60 16.73 -20.14
CA ASN A 26 0.15 15.47 -20.13
C ASN A 26 0.97 15.17 -18.86
N ASP A 27 0.80 15.92 -17.77
CA ASP A 27 1.38 15.54 -16.48
C ASP A 27 0.69 14.30 -15.91
N ILE A 28 1.47 13.42 -15.26
CA ILE A 28 0.98 12.19 -14.62
C ILE A 28 1.05 12.38 -13.11
N VAL A 29 -0.08 12.17 -12.43
CA VAL A 29 -0.17 12.23 -10.96
C VAL A 29 -0.28 10.81 -10.43
N TYR A 30 0.66 10.43 -9.57
CA TYR A 30 0.67 9.14 -8.88
C TYR A 30 0.39 9.34 -7.39
N ILE A 31 -0.48 8.49 -6.82
CA ILE A 31 -0.89 8.54 -5.41
C ILE A 31 -0.54 7.20 -4.78
N ASP A 32 0.27 7.22 -3.73
CA ASP A 32 0.63 6.02 -2.98
C ASP A 32 -0.59 5.45 -2.24
N ALA A 33 -0.74 4.13 -2.29
CA ALA A 33 -1.76 3.42 -1.52
C ALA A 33 -1.44 3.47 -0.02
N THR A 34 -2.45 3.76 0.81
CA THR A 34 -2.29 3.76 2.27
C THR A 34 -1.91 2.35 2.78
N GLY A 35 -0.98 2.28 3.74
CA GLY A 35 -0.39 1.02 4.23
C GLY A 35 -1.35 0.07 4.97
N LEU A 36 -2.59 0.49 5.22
CA LEU A 36 -3.55 -0.22 6.08
C LEU A 36 -3.96 -1.60 5.51
N THR A 37 -3.99 -1.73 4.18
CA THR A 37 -4.32 -3.01 3.51
C THR A 37 -3.18 -4.01 3.49
N ARG A 38 -1.92 -3.59 3.72
CA ARG A 38 -0.76 -4.49 3.75
C ARG A 38 -0.72 -5.27 5.07
N TRP A 39 -1.03 -4.62 6.19
CA TRP A 39 -1.08 -5.25 7.51
C TRP A 39 -2.15 -6.34 7.62
N GLN A 40 -3.36 -6.09 7.11
CA GLN A 40 -4.46 -7.07 7.06
C GLN A 40 -4.04 -8.38 6.34
N ARG A 41 -3.23 -8.28 5.27
CA ARG A 41 -2.75 -9.45 4.52
C ARG A 41 -1.68 -10.25 5.26
N VAL A 42 -0.82 -9.60 6.03
CA VAL A 42 0.19 -10.27 6.86
C VAL A 42 -0.48 -11.07 7.99
N VAL A 43 -1.47 -10.48 8.66
CA VAL A 43 -2.24 -11.16 9.73
C VAL A 43 -2.97 -12.40 9.20
N ASN A 44 -3.61 -12.29 8.03
CA ASN A 44 -4.37 -13.39 7.44
C ASN A 44 -3.51 -14.57 6.93
N GLN A 45 -2.22 -14.38 6.67
CA GLN A 45 -1.32 -15.45 6.22
C GLN A 45 -0.78 -16.29 7.38
N ILE A 46 -0.79 -15.76 8.60
CA ILE A 46 -0.29 -16.47 9.80
C ILE A 46 -1.37 -17.41 10.36
N ILE A 47 -2.65 -17.12 10.13
CA ILE A 47 -3.75 -17.85 10.79
C ILE A 47 -4.10 -19.23 10.16
N PRO A 48 -3.98 -19.53 8.84
CA PRO A 48 -4.41 -20.83 8.34
C PRO A 48 -3.26 -21.78 7.94
N PHE A 49 -2.09 -21.75 8.60
CA PHE A 49 -1.18 -22.90 8.56
C PHE A 49 -1.55 -23.99 9.58
N SER A 50 -2.39 -23.67 10.57
CA SER A 50 -2.84 -24.64 11.58
C SER A 50 -3.63 -25.82 10.96
N ASN A 51 -4.34 -25.61 9.85
CA ASN A 51 -5.14 -26.67 9.20
C ASN A 51 -4.34 -27.55 8.23
N ALA A 52 -3.16 -27.10 7.78
CA ALA A 52 -2.31 -27.91 6.90
C ALA A 52 -1.59 -29.03 7.70
N LEU A 53 -1.27 -28.78 8.97
CA LEU A 53 -0.58 -29.76 9.81
C LEU A 53 -1.47 -30.96 10.18
N TYR A 54 -2.76 -30.73 10.48
CA TYR A 54 -3.69 -31.83 10.84
C TYR A 54 -4.03 -32.78 9.68
N ASN A 55 -3.88 -32.35 8.43
CA ASN A 55 -4.14 -33.21 7.27
C ASN A 55 -2.91 -34.06 6.90
N ILE A 56 -1.71 -33.68 7.33
CA ILE A 56 -0.48 -34.46 7.11
C ILE A 56 -0.45 -35.69 8.03
N ASP A 57 -0.92 -35.57 9.28
CA ASP A 57 -1.02 -36.71 10.21
C ASP A 57 -2.04 -37.78 9.78
N ARG A 58 -2.98 -37.45 8.89
CA ARG A 58 -3.99 -38.39 8.38
C ARG A 58 -3.62 -39.04 7.05
N LEU A 59 -2.54 -38.62 6.41
CA LEU A 59 -1.99 -39.29 5.22
C LEU A 59 -1.08 -40.47 5.59
N GLY A 60 -0.71 -40.58 6.88
CA GLY A 60 0.12 -41.65 7.42
C GLY A 60 -0.63 -42.75 8.18
N GLN A 61 -1.97 -42.78 8.15
CA GLN A 61 -2.81 -43.88 8.62
C GLN A 61 -3.46 -44.62 7.46
#